data_AF-A0A9P1BWV8-F1
#
_entry.id   AF-A0A9P1BWV8-F1
#
_cell.length_a   1.000
_cell.length_b   1.000
_cell.length_c   1.000
_cell.angle_alpha   90.00
_cell.angle_beta   90.00
_cell.angle_gamma   90.00
#
_symmetry.space_group_name_H-M   'P 1'
#
loop_
_entity.id
_entity.type
_entity.pdbx_description
1 polymer ?
#
loop_
_entity_poly.entity_id
_entity_poly.type
_entity_poly.pdbx_seq_one_letter_code
_entity_poly.pdbx_strand_id
1 'polypeptide(L)'
;MLSTKRCIENRIMKRREQEAREQELKRRLMENNIYAGYGKSDLNVEKKRRALSEGAERRELLMDYSYVKSEQDKTRREQITMLEEQLADELAKRKAEKLRYEMDKRRICDGSDELRALKERLHMAKVNKERAQQLLEIEVQKEKKRLAEHSMAEHMENERLEQQELEHKLDIEKRKQRERVKVINQQQIAMKEAQCEQALKEYEKDRKQVESLVAKIAEEDEKEAKARAEKQMESRVMLQKFMLEQKANQEKIEAEEKAENDRIEQYARDKREREERLEKERQEQEKEKTRILNAMLGKMEAKNKEAEELELLRNELHFEELEAQARRLDEMRMRKKLEDREEMKNAYLLQMRAKEEKMLRAREDEAKMREELMKKFAEDDRLEQLNEHKRRLKVEQHKREADRLMELRREMYELARAKERDDEAALRKDEDKRRIIIEEERRRLLREHGRELKKFLPKHTLESVEDYHLLFSEAD
;
A
#
# COMPACT_ATOMS: atom_id res chain seq x y z
N MET A 1 74.10 131.22 -31.87
CA MET A 1 72.96 130.27 -31.86
C MET A 1 72.63 129.63 -33.23
N LEU A 2 73.57 129.55 -34.21
CA LEU A 2 73.28 128.98 -35.55
C LEU A 2 73.89 127.58 -35.81
N SER A 3 74.88 127.16 -35.04
CA SER A 3 75.63 125.90 -35.27
C SER A 3 74.88 124.64 -34.79
N THR A 4 74.12 124.75 -33.70
CA THR A 4 73.39 123.61 -33.12
C THR A 4 72.15 123.24 -33.93
N LYS A 5 71.42 124.21 -34.50
CA LYS A 5 70.22 123.94 -35.33
C LYS A 5 70.53 123.13 -36.60
N ARG A 6 71.58 123.50 -37.35
CA ARG A 6 71.95 122.84 -38.61
C ARG A 6 72.44 121.40 -38.40
N CYS A 7 73.12 121.16 -37.27
CA CYS A 7 73.55 119.81 -36.88
C CYS A 7 72.36 118.93 -36.47
N ILE A 8 71.37 119.50 -35.77
CA ILE A 8 70.11 118.83 -35.43
C ILE A 8 69.28 118.52 -36.69
N GLU A 9 69.14 119.46 -37.64
CA GLU A 9 68.42 119.24 -38.91
C GLU A 9 69.04 118.14 -39.77
N ASN A 10 70.37 118.12 -39.92
CA ASN A 10 71.07 117.04 -40.62
C ASN A 10 70.90 115.69 -39.93
N ARG A 11 70.84 115.67 -38.59
CA ARG A 11 70.55 114.44 -37.82
C ARG A 11 69.11 113.99 -38.02
N ILE A 12 68.15 114.92 -38.11
CA ILE A 12 66.74 114.62 -38.40
C ILE A 12 66.56 114.10 -39.83
N MET A 13 67.23 114.70 -40.83
CA MET A 13 67.15 114.22 -42.22
C MET A 13 67.76 112.83 -42.39
N LYS A 14 68.95 112.57 -41.80
CA LYS A 14 69.52 111.22 -41.77
C LYS A 14 68.61 110.22 -41.07
N ARG A 15 67.95 110.62 -39.99
CA ARG A 15 66.97 109.79 -39.29
C ARG A 15 65.75 109.50 -40.16
N ARG A 16 65.23 110.48 -40.92
CA ARG A 16 64.11 110.27 -41.86
C ARG A 16 64.47 109.36 -43.03
N GLU A 17 65.68 109.49 -43.58
CA GLU A 17 66.17 108.58 -44.63
C GLU A 17 66.37 107.16 -44.09
N GLN A 18 66.88 107.02 -42.87
CA GLN A 18 66.97 105.73 -42.17
C GLN A 18 65.58 105.14 -41.91
N GLU A 19 64.63 105.94 -41.41
CA GLU A 19 63.24 105.52 -41.17
C GLU A 19 62.55 105.11 -42.48
N ALA A 20 62.77 105.80 -43.60
CA ALA A 20 62.21 105.43 -44.90
C ALA A 20 62.78 104.09 -45.42
N ARG A 21 64.10 103.88 -45.29
CA ARG A 21 64.74 102.60 -45.63
C ARG A 21 64.26 101.48 -44.73
N GLU A 22 64.12 101.72 -43.43
CA GLU A 22 63.57 100.74 -42.49
C GLU A 22 62.11 100.39 -42.82
N GLN A 23 61.30 101.36 -43.23
CA GLN A 23 59.91 101.12 -43.65
C GLN A 23 59.84 100.30 -44.94
N GLU A 24 60.68 100.59 -45.94
CA GLU A 24 60.73 99.81 -47.17
C GLU A 24 61.18 98.36 -46.89
N LEU A 25 62.19 98.20 -46.03
CA LEU A 25 62.68 96.88 -45.64
C LEU A 25 61.63 96.10 -44.84
N LYS A 26 60.86 96.77 -43.97
CA LYS A 26 59.69 96.18 -43.29
C LYS A 26 58.59 95.76 -44.27
N ARG A 27 58.29 96.55 -45.31
CA ARG A 27 57.31 96.16 -46.34
C ARG A 27 57.76 94.95 -47.14
N ARG A 28 59.02 94.92 -47.60
CA ARG A 28 59.57 93.75 -48.31
C ARG A 28 59.62 92.50 -47.43
N LEU A 29 59.94 92.64 -46.14
CA LEU A 29 59.87 91.53 -45.17
C LEU A 29 58.44 91.06 -44.94
N MET A 30 57.46 91.97 -44.90
CA MET A 30 56.04 91.64 -44.78
C MET A 30 55.54 90.88 -46.01
N GLU A 31 55.86 91.35 -47.23
CA GLU A 31 55.54 90.67 -48.48
C GLU A 31 56.21 89.29 -48.56
N ASN A 32 57.51 89.19 -48.23
CA ASN A 32 58.21 87.91 -48.17
C ASN A 32 57.58 86.94 -47.14
N ASN A 33 57.14 87.44 -45.98
CA ASN A 33 56.43 86.62 -44.99
C ASN A 33 55.07 86.14 -45.50
N ILE A 34 54.33 86.96 -46.25
CA ILE A 34 53.06 86.60 -46.86
C ILE A 34 53.27 85.51 -47.93
N TYR A 35 54.24 85.69 -48.83
CA TYR A 35 54.59 84.68 -49.83
C TYR A 35 55.12 83.37 -49.21
N ALA A 36 55.93 83.46 -48.17
CA ALA A 36 56.35 82.29 -47.39
C ALA A 36 55.17 81.60 -46.69
N GLY A 37 54.15 82.36 -46.28
CA GLY A 37 52.88 81.86 -45.75
C GLY A 37 52.08 81.10 -46.80
N TYR A 38 51.94 81.63 -48.02
CA TYR A 38 51.26 80.96 -49.12
C TYR A 38 51.96 79.66 -49.52
N GLY A 39 53.29 79.63 -49.64
CA GLY A 39 54.02 78.39 -49.93
C GLY A 39 53.82 77.30 -48.86
N LYS A 40 53.78 77.68 -47.57
CA LYS A 40 53.46 76.73 -46.48
C LYS A 40 51.99 76.29 -46.50
N SER A 41 51.07 77.19 -46.84
CA SER A 41 49.64 76.90 -46.97
C SER A 41 49.36 75.97 -48.14
N ASP A 42 49.97 76.20 -49.31
CA ASP A 42 49.81 75.38 -50.50
C ASP A 42 50.37 73.96 -50.28
N LEU A 43 51.53 73.83 -49.63
CA LEU A 43 52.04 72.52 -49.20
C LEU A 43 51.09 71.80 -48.25
N ASN A 44 50.40 72.52 -47.35
CA ASN A 44 49.42 71.93 -46.45
C ASN A 44 48.12 71.56 -47.17
N VAL A 45 47.65 72.35 -48.14
CA VAL A 45 46.50 72.04 -48.99
C VAL A 45 46.79 70.82 -49.85
N GLU A 46 47.97 70.74 -50.46
CA GLU A 46 48.42 69.58 -51.24
C GLU A 46 48.58 68.33 -50.37
N LYS A 47 49.07 68.45 -49.13
CA LYS A 47 49.07 67.34 -48.16
C LYS A 47 47.65 66.89 -47.81
N LYS A 48 46.71 67.82 -47.61
CA LYS A 48 45.30 67.48 -47.33
C LYS A 48 44.61 66.84 -48.52
N ARG A 49 44.86 67.31 -49.75
CA ARG A 49 44.34 66.69 -50.99
C ARG A 49 44.86 65.27 -51.17
N ARG A 50 46.17 65.06 -50.98
CA ARG A 50 46.77 63.71 -50.96
C ARG A 50 46.14 62.82 -49.90
N ALA A 51 46.01 63.29 -48.66
CA ALA A 51 45.38 62.53 -47.59
C ALA A 51 43.89 62.20 -47.86
N LEU A 52 43.15 63.10 -48.52
CA LEU A 52 41.77 62.86 -48.92
C LEU A 52 41.67 61.84 -50.06
N SER A 53 42.55 61.90 -51.06
CA SER A 53 42.64 60.93 -52.16
C SER A 53 43.01 59.55 -51.63
N GLU A 54 44.09 59.45 -50.84
CA GLU A 54 44.49 58.21 -50.17
C GLU A 54 43.39 57.68 -49.25
N GLY A 55 42.67 58.58 -48.57
CA GLY A 55 41.52 58.22 -47.75
C GLY A 55 40.33 57.70 -48.57
N ALA A 56 40.11 58.21 -49.78
CA ALA A 56 39.08 57.72 -50.70
C ALA A 56 39.45 56.36 -51.27
N GLU A 57 40.68 56.20 -51.76
CA GLU A 57 41.21 54.91 -52.25
C GLU A 57 41.16 53.83 -51.17
N ARG A 58 41.53 54.15 -49.92
CA ARG A 58 41.40 53.22 -48.79
C ARG A 58 39.96 52.83 -48.49
N ARG A 59 39.01 53.75 -48.63
CA ARG A 59 37.58 53.46 -48.42
C ARG A 59 37.04 52.56 -49.53
N GLU A 60 37.40 52.81 -50.77
CA GLU A 60 37.04 51.97 -51.92
C GLU A 60 37.61 50.56 -51.75
N LEU A 61 38.90 50.44 -51.44
CA LEU A 61 39.54 49.15 -51.16
C LEU A 61 38.88 48.39 -49.99
N LEU A 62 38.50 49.10 -48.92
CA LEU A 62 37.80 48.50 -47.78
C LEU A 62 36.38 48.05 -48.17
N MET A 63 35.69 48.83 -48.99
CA MET A 63 34.35 48.50 -49.49
C MET A 63 34.41 47.26 -50.37
N ASP A 64 35.34 47.22 -51.33
CA ASP A 64 35.54 46.07 -52.23
C ASP A 64 35.94 44.82 -51.44
N TYR A 65 36.87 44.96 -50.50
CA TYR A 65 37.25 43.88 -49.60
C TYR A 65 36.04 43.39 -48.77
N SER A 66 35.22 44.29 -48.25
CA SER A 66 34.04 43.91 -47.47
C SER A 66 33.00 43.18 -48.32
N TYR A 67 32.83 43.59 -49.58
CA TYR A 67 31.92 42.97 -50.54
C TYR A 67 32.40 41.57 -50.92
N VAL A 68 33.66 41.43 -51.33
CA VAL A 68 34.26 40.12 -51.67
C VAL A 68 34.22 39.18 -50.47
N LYS A 69 34.55 39.68 -49.27
CA LYS A 69 34.47 38.88 -48.05
C LYS A 69 33.04 38.44 -47.73
N SER A 70 32.05 39.31 -47.91
CA SER A 70 30.62 38.98 -47.71
C SER A 70 30.16 37.89 -48.69
N GLU A 71 30.54 37.97 -49.97
CA GLU A 71 30.23 36.94 -50.96
C GLU A 71 30.95 35.60 -50.66
N GLN A 72 32.21 35.65 -50.22
CA GLN A 72 32.92 34.47 -49.73
C GLN A 72 32.27 33.85 -48.48
N ASP A 73 31.81 34.68 -47.55
CA ASP A 73 31.12 34.21 -46.34
C ASP A 73 29.74 33.62 -46.69
N LYS A 74 29.02 34.18 -47.66
CA LYS A 74 27.76 33.61 -48.17
C LYS A 74 27.97 32.23 -48.80
N THR A 75 28.89 32.14 -49.75
CA THR A 75 29.22 30.87 -50.43
C THR A 75 29.71 29.82 -49.44
N ARG A 76 30.54 30.21 -48.45
CA ARG A 76 30.96 29.32 -47.37
C ARG A 76 29.79 28.86 -46.51
N ARG A 77 28.84 29.75 -46.18
CA ARG A 77 27.63 29.39 -45.42
C ARG A 77 26.76 28.42 -46.21
N GLU A 78 26.55 28.66 -47.50
CA GLU A 78 25.78 27.76 -48.38
C GLU A 78 26.42 26.37 -48.47
N GLN A 79 27.75 26.30 -48.59
CA GLN A 79 28.47 25.02 -48.55
C GLN A 79 28.33 24.31 -47.20
N ILE A 80 28.42 25.04 -46.09
CA ILE A 80 28.21 24.48 -44.75
C ILE A 80 26.78 23.96 -44.60
N THR A 81 25.77 24.73 -45.01
CA THR A 81 24.37 24.28 -44.91
C THR A 81 24.10 23.05 -45.76
N MET A 82 24.66 22.97 -46.97
CA MET A 82 24.53 21.77 -47.81
C MET A 82 25.18 20.53 -47.17
N LEU A 83 26.35 20.69 -46.56
CA LEU A 83 27.02 19.59 -45.85
C LEU A 83 26.26 19.19 -44.59
N GLU A 84 25.70 20.15 -43.86
CA GLU A 84 24.85 19.90 -42.69
C GLU A 84 23.56 19.17 -43.08
N GLU A 85 22.91 19.54 -44.17
CA GLU A 85 21.73 18.85 -44.71
C GLU A 85 22.06 17.41 -45.12
N GLN A 86 23.14 17.20 -45.87
CA GLN A 86 23.60 15.86 -46.25
C GLN A 86 23.91 14.99 -45.03
N LEU A 87 24.60 15.56 -44.03
CA LEU A 87 24.90 14.87 -42.78
C LEU A 87 23.61 14.55 -42.01
N ALA A 88 22.66 15.49 -41.95
CA ALA A 88 21.37 15.27 -41.31
C ALA A 88 20.58 14.15 -41.98
N ASP A 89 20.56 14.11 -43.31
CA ASP A 89 19.92 13.06 -44.10
C ASP A 89 20.58 11.68 -43.88
N GLU A 90 21.91 11.61 -43.87
CA GLU A 90 22.62 10.37 -43.58
C GLU A 90 22.36 9.88 -42.14
N LEU A 91 22.36 10.80 -41.18
CA LEU A 91 22.01 10.49 -39.79
C LEU A 91 20.56 10.03 -39.67
N ALA A 92 19.63 10.66 -40.40
CA ALA A 92 18.23 10.26 -40.44
C ALA A 92 18.06 8.85 -41.05
N LYS A 93 18.75 8.56 -42.16
CA LYS A 93 18.77 7.22 -42.79
C LYS A 93 19.30 6.16 -41.82
N ARG A 94 20.46 6.40 -41.19
CA ARG A 94 21.03 5.49 -40.19
C ARG A 94 20.10 5.28 -38.99
N LYS A 95 19.44 6.33 -38.51
CA LYS A 95 18.44 6.22 -37.43
C LYS A 95 17.22 5.42 -37.87
N ALA A 96 16.71 5.66 -39.07
CA ALA A 96 15.57 4.93 -39.62
C ALA A 96 15.90 3.44 -39.82
N GLU A 97 17.09 3.11 -40.32
CA GLU A 97 17.58 1.73 -40.44
C GLU A 97 17.69 1.04 -39.08
N LYS A 98 18.28 1.71 -38.08
CA LYS A 98 18.32 1.19 -36.70
C LYS A 98 16.92 0.94 -36.14
N LEU A 99 16.00 1.88 -36.33
CA LEU A 99 14.63 1.74 -35.84
C LEU A 99 13.91 0.59 -36.55
N ARG A 100 14.07 0.45 -37.87
CA ARG A 100 13.54 -0.70 -38.62
C ARG A 100 14.10 -2.01 -38.10
N TYR A 101 15.42 -2.09 -37.92
CA TYR A 101 16.07 -3.28 -37.36
C TYR A 101 15.55 -3.61 -35.96
N GLU A 102 15.39 -2.62 -35.08
CA GLU A 102 14.83 -2.82 -33.74
C GLU A 102 13.36 -3.25 -33.79
N MET A 103 12.54 -2.68 -34.67
CA MET A 103 11.14 -3.08 -34.84
C MET A 103 11.02 -4.50 -35.40
N ASP A 104 11.84 -4.85 -36.41
CA ASP A 104 11.91 -6.21 -36.95
C ASP A 104 12.37 -7.20 -35.89
N LYS A 105 13.39 -6.84 -35.10
CA LYS A 105 13.86 -7.63 -33.96
C LYS A 105 12.74 -7.83 -32.93
N ARG A 106 12.04 -6.77 -32.53
CA ARG A 106 10.89 -6.86 -31.60
C ARG A 106 9.79 -7.76 -32.15
N ARG A 107 9.41 -7.58 -33.41
CA ARG A 107 8.40 -8.42 -34.09
C ARG A 107 8.80 -9.90 -34.08
N ILE A 108 10.06 -10.20 -34.39
CA ILE A 108 10.59 -11.57 -34.35
C ILE A 108 10.55 -12.13 -32.93
N CYS A 109 10.94 -11.34 -31.94
CA CYS A 109 10.97 -11.75 -30.53
C CYS A 109 9.58 -12.01 -29.95
N ASP A 110 8.61 -11.14 -30.23
CA ASP A 110 7.25 -11.23 -29.71
C ASP A 110 6.44 -12.32 -30.45
N GLY A 111 6.75 -12.54 -31.73
CA GLY A 111 6.21 -13.61 -32.57
C GLY A 111 6.91 -14.97 -32.42
N SER A 112 7.92 -15.10 -31.56
CA SER A 112 8.60 -16.38 -31.29
C SER A 112 7.98 -17.06 -30.06
N ASP A 113 7.42 -18.25 -30.26
CA ASP A 113 6.84 -19.05 -29.18
C ASP A 113 7.92 -19.58 -28.22
N GLU A 114 9.13 -19.86 -28.72
CA GLU A 114 10.28 -20.30 -27.92
C GLU A 114 10.70 -19.23 -26.90
N LEU A 115 10.79 -17.97 -27.34
CA LEU A 115 11.12 -16.85 -26.45
C LEU A 115 9.99 -16.55 -25.48
N ARG A 116 8.73 -16.71 -25.90
CA ARG A 116 7.57 -16.57 -25.00
C ARG A 116 7.61 -17.63 -23.89
N ALA A 117 7.80 -18.89 -24.25
CA ALA A 117 7.92 -19.99 -23.30
C ALA A 117 9.12 -19.80 -22.35
N LEU A 118 10.26 -19.32 -22.86
CA LEU A 118 11.42 -19.01 -22.03
C LEU A 118 11.13 -17.86 -21.04
N LYS A 119 10.50 -16.77 -21.50
CA LYS A 119 10.09 -15.65 -20.63
C LYS A 119 9.13 -16.13 -19.54
N GLU A 120 8.17 -16.99 -19.87
CA GLU A 120 7.24 -17.59 -18.90
C GLU A 120 7.98 -18.47 -17.88
N ARG A 121 8.90 -19.33 -18.31
CA ARG A 121 9.72 -20.15 -17.39
C ARG A 121 10.58 -19.28 -16.47
N LEU A 122 11.19 -18.22 -16.99
CA LEU A 122 11.96 -17.26 -16.20
C LEU A 122 11.06 -16.48 -15.24
N HIS A 123 9.84 -16.13 -15.65
CA HIS A 123 8.86 -15.50 -14.77
C HIS A 123 8.43 -16.45 -13.64
N MET A 124 8.13 -17.71 -13.95
CA MET A 124 7.86 -18.74 -12.93
C MET A 124 9.02 -18.89 -11.95
N ALA A 125 10.26 -18.84 -12.43
CA ALA A 125 11.43 -18.87 -11.55
C ALA A 125 11.50 -17.66 -10.61
N LYS A 126 11.15 -16.46 -11.09
CA LYS A 126 11.04 -15.24 -10.25
C LYS A 126 9.97 -15.41 -9.18
N VAL A 127 8.76 -15.85 -9.57
CA VAL A 127 7.66 -16.10 -8.63
C VAL A 127 8.04 -17.16 -7.59
N ASN A 128 8.76 -18.22 -8.00
CA ASN A 128 9.25 -19.24 -7.06
C ASN A 128 10.31 -18.69 -6.09
N LYS A 129 11.21 -17.81 -6.55
CA LYS A 129 12.17 -17.11 -5.70
C LYS A 129 11.45 -16.22 -4.67
N GLU A 130 10.47 -15.43 -5.13
CA GLU A 130 9.66 -14.57 -4.26
C GLU A 130 8.86 -15.39 -3.24
N ARG A 131 8.26 -16.50 -3.66
CA ARG A 131 7.56 -17.43 -2.76
C ARG A 131 8.50 -18.01 -1.71
N ALA A 132 9.72 -18.41 -2.09
CA ALA A 132 10.71 -18.90 -1.14
C ALA A 132 11.12 -17.82 -0.13
N GLN A 133 11.27 -16.57 -0.58
CA GLN A 133 11.51 -15.43 0.32
C GLN A 133 10.35 -15.19 1.28
N GLN A 134 9.11 -15.25 0.80
CA GLN A 134 7.92 -15.12 1.65
C GLN A 134 7.83 -16.22 2.71
N LEU A 135 8.13 -17.48 2.35
CA LEU A 135 8.15 -18.58 3.31
C LEU A 135 9.19 -18.36 4.40
N LEU A 136 10.40 -17.91 4.02
CA LEU A 136 11.46 -17.58 4.96
C LEU A 136 11.07 -16.38 5.86
N GLU A 137 10.40 -15.38 5.30
CA GLU A 137 9.85 -14.26 6.08
C GLU A 137 8.82 -14.75 7.10
N ILE A 138 7.90 -15.62 6.69
CA ILE A 138 6.90 -16.21 7.59
C ILE A 138 7.58 -17.00 8.72
N GLU A 139 8.63 -17.77 8.43
CA GLU A 139 9.41 -18.50 9.45
C GLU A 139 10.07 -17.53 10.43
N VAL A 140 10.72 -16.48 9.94
CA VAL A 140 11.32 -15.43 10.80
C VAL A 140 10.26 -14.74 11.64
N GLN A 141 9.08 -14.44 11.09
CA GLN A 141 7.99 -13.84 11.84
C GLN A 141 7.42 -14.79 12.90
N LYS A 142 7.31 -16.09 12.61
CA LYS A 142 6.90 -17.10 13.60
C LYS A 142 7.88 -17.18 14.75
N GLU A 143 9.18 -17.25 14.47
CA GLU A 143 10.20 -17.30 15.52
C GLU A 143 10.19 -16.01 16.37
N LYS A 144 10.03 -14.83 15.76
CA LYS A 144 9.84 -13.58 16.51
C LYS A 144 8.61 -13.60 17.42
N LYS A 145 7.48 -14.13 16.95
CA LYS A 145 6.25 -14.26 17.76
C LYS A 145 6.49 -15.22 18.93
N ARG A 146 7.14 -16.36 18.70
CA ARG A 146 7.49 -17.32 19.76
C ARG A 146 8.38 -16.69 20.84
N LEU A 147 9.38 -15.91 20.43
CA LEU A 147 10.24 -15.18 21.37
C LEU A 147 9.45 -14.12 22.17
N ALA A 148 8.55 -13.39 21.51
CA ALA A 148 7.69 -12.41 22.19
C ALA A 148 6.73 -13.08 23.19
N GLU A 149 6.09 -14.18 22.79
CA GLU A 149 5.22 -14.98 23.67
C GLU A 149 5.99 -15.54 24.88
N HIS A 150 7.22 -16.03 24.66
CA HIS A 150 8.09 -16.48 25.75
C HIS A 150 8.40 -15.35 26.73
N SER A 151 8.80 -14.18 26.22
CA SER A 151 9.08 -13.01 27.06
C SER A 151 7.84 -12.51 27.83
N MET A 152 6.65 -12.56 27.21
CA MET A 152 5.39 -12.25 27.91
C MET A 152 5.09 -13.30 28.99
N ALA A 153 5.29 -14.60 28.71
CA ALA A 153 5.07 -15.66 29.69
C ALA A 153 6.01 -15.54 30.90
N GLU A 154 7.29 -15.24 30.67
CA GLU A 154 8.26 -14.95 31.73
C GLU A 154 7.84 -13.75 32.58
N HIS A 155 7.38 -12.66 31.94
CA HIS A 155 6.88 -11.49 32.66
C HIS A 155 5.67 -11.81 33.54
N MET A 156 4.69 -12.54 33.00
CA MET A 156 3.49 -12.96 33.74
C MET A 156 3.82 -13.91 34.89
N GLU A 157 4.79 -14.82 34.71
CA GLU A 157 5.27 -15.70 35.78
C GLU A 157 5.93 -14.89 36.90
N ASN A 158 6.81 -13.94 36.55
CA ASN A 158 7.47 -13.08 37.52
C ASN A 158 6.46 -12.26 38.33
N GLU A 159 5.47 -11.65 37.68
CA GLU A 159 4.39 -10.93 38.39
C GLU A 159 3.60 -11.86 39.32
N ARG A 160 3.33 -13.09 38.89
CA ARG A 160 2.65 -14.08 39.74
C ARG A 160 3.50 -14.45 40.97
N LEU A 161 4.80 -14.64 40.79
CA LEU A 161 5.73 -14.94 41.87
C LEU A 161 5.84 -13.76 42.85
N GLU A 162 5.92 -12.53 42.36
CA GLU A 162 5.93 -11.32 43.18
C GLU A 162 4.64 -11.20 44.02
N GLN A 163 3.48 -11.48 43.44
CA GLN A 163 2.20 -11.51 44.17
C GLN A 163 2.20 -12.58 45.26
N GLN A 164 2.66 -13.79 44.96
CA GLN A 164 2.79 -14.87 45.95
C GLN A 164 3.74 -14.49 47.09
N GLU A 165 4.87 -13.84 46.78
CA GLU A 165 5.79 -13.35 47.79
C GLU A 165 5.15 -12.27 48.69
N LEU A 166 4.37 -11.36 48.11
CA LEU A 166 3.66 -10.33 48.87
C LEU A 166 2.60 -10.94 49.79
N GLU A 167 1.81 -11.90 49.31
CA GLU A 167 0.85 -12.64 50.12
C GLU A 167 1.55 -13.38 51.27
N HIS A 168 2.67 -14.03 50.98
CA HIS A 168 3.46 -14.73 52.00
C HIS A 168 3.99 -13.76 53.07
N LYS A 169 4.50 -12.58 52.66
CA LYS A 169 4.92 -11.51 53.58
C LYS A 169 3.77 -11.02 54.45
N LEU A 170 2.59 -10.80 53.87
CA LEU A 170 1.38 -10.39 54.59
C LEU A 170 0.95 -11.45 55.62
N ASP A 171 1.01 -12.73 55.27
CA ASP A 171 0.66 -13.83 56.17
C ASP A 171 1.66 -13.96 57.33
N ILE A 172 2.95 -13.74 57.07
CA ILE A 172 3.97 -13.64 58.12
C ILE A 172 3.65 -12.49 59.07
N GLU A 173 3.28 -11.31 58.54
CA GLU A 173 2.90 -10.17 59.38
C GLU A 173 1.64 -10.45 60.21
N LYS A 174 0.59 -11.05 59.62
CA LYS A 174 -0.61 -11.48 60.35
C LYS A 174 -0.29 -12.50 61.43
N ARG A 175 0.63 -13.45 61.19
CA ARG A 175 1.10 -14.39 62.21
C ARG A 175 1.81 -13.65 63.35
N LYS A 176 2.73 -12.73 63.05
CA LYS A 176 3.42 -11.90 64.05
C LYS A 176 2.42 -11.07 64.87
N GLN A 177 1.39 -10.49 64.25
CA GLN A 177 0.34 -9.76 64.96
C GLN A 177 -0.45 -10.66 65.91
N ARG A 178 -0.88 -11.85 65.46
CA ARG A 178 -1.55 -12.84 66.31
C ARG A 178 -0.70 -13.28 67.49
N GLU A 179 0.60 -13.47 67.26
CA GLU A 179 1.55 -13.80 68.32
C GLU A 179 1.69 -12.68 69.35
N ARG A 180 1.79 -11.42 68.92
CA ARG A 180 1.78 -10.26 69.83
C ARG A 180 0.51 -10.21 70.68
N VAL A 181 -0.66 -10.39 70.07
CA VAL A 181 -1.94 -10.42 70.80
C VAL A 181 -1.97 -11.57 71.81
N LYS A 182 -1.47 -12.75 71.44
CA LYS A 182 -1.39 -13.91 72.35
C LYS A 182 -0.51 -13.61 73.57
N VAL A 183 0.65 -12.99 73.36
CA VAL A 183 1.55 -12.59 74.45
C VAL A 183 0.86 -11.59 75.40
N ILE A 184 0.17 -10.58 74.85
CA ILE A 184 -0.58 -9.61 75.66
C ILE A 184 -1.68 -10.30 76.48
N ASN A 185 -2.46 -11.20 75.86
CA ASN A 185 -3.51 -11.93 76.56
C ASN A 185 -2.94 -12.82 77.69
N GLN A 186 -1.80 -13.47 77.46
CA GLN A 186 -1.12 -14.26 78.49
C GLN A 186 -0.66 -13.38 79.66
N GLN A 187 -0.12 -12.19 79.39
CA GLN A 187 0.22 -11.22 80.45
C GLN A 187 -1.01 -10.78 81.25
N GLN A 188 -2.16 -10.55 80.59
CA GLN A 188 -3.41 -10.21 81.25
C GLN A 188 -3.94 -11.34 82.14
N ILE A 189 -3.86 -12.59 81.68
CA ILE A 189 -4.25 -13.77 82.48
C ILE A 189 -3.36 -13.88 83.72
N ALA A 190 -2.04 -13.81 83.55
CA ALA A 190 -1.09 -13.86 84.66
C ALA A 190 -1.33 -12.73 85.68
N MET A 191 -1.67 -11.52 85.21
CA MET A 191 -2.02 -10.40 86.08
C MET A 191 -3.31 -10.67 86.87
N LYS A 192 -4.35 -11.25 86.24
CA LYS A 192 -5.59 -11.64 86.93
C LYS A 192 -5.38 -12.77 87.93
N GLU A 193 -4.58 -13.77 87.58
CA GLU A 193 -4.23 -14.87 88.50
C GLU A 193 -3.50 -14.33 89.74
N ALA A 194 -2.55 -13.41 89.56
CA ALA A 194 -1.89 -12.75 90.68
C ALA A 194 -2.87 -11.94 91.57
N GLN A 195 -3.88 -11.29 90.97
CA GLN A 195 -4.94 -10.62 91.74
C GLN A 195 -5.82 -11.62 92.50
N CYS A 196 -6.17 -12.76 91.90
CA CYS A 196 -6.91 -13.82 92.56
C CYS A 196 -6.12 -14.42 93.74
N GLU A 197 -4.81 -14.64 93.59
CA GLU A 197 -3.95 -15.10 94.69
C GLU A 197 -3.89 -14.09 95.85
N GLN A 198 -3.85 -12.79 95.55
CA GLN A 198 -3.90 -11.75 96.57
C GLN A 198 -5.24 -11.74 97.30
N ALA A 199 -6.35 -11.81 96.58
CA ALA A 199 -7.69 -11.88 97.15
C ALA A 199 -7.90 -13.15 98.00
N LEU A 200 -7.38 -14.31 97.57
CA LEU A 200 -7.40 -15.54 98.35
C LEU A 200 -6.60 -15.40 99.66
N LYS A 201 -5.43 -14.76 99.63
CA LYS A 201 -4.64 -14.48 100.84
C LYS A 201 -5.34 -13.52 101.81
N GLU A 202 -6.09 -12.54 101.30
CA GLU A 202 -6.94 -11.67 102.12
C GLU A 202 -8.12 -12.44 102.72
N TYR A 203 -8.82 -13.25 101.93
CA TYR A 203 -9.89 -14.11 102.40
C TYR A 203 -9.43 -15.08 103.49
N GLU A 204 -8.24 -15.69 103.35
CA GLU A 204 -7.69 -16.56 104.40
C GLU A 204 -7.38 -15.79 105.70
N LYS A 205 -6.95 -14.53 105.62
CA LYS A 205 -6.75 -13.68 106.81
C LYS A 205 -8.08 -13.36 107.46
N ASP A 206 -9.08 -12.96 106.68
CA ASP A 206 -10.42 -12.63 107.17
C ASP A 206 -11.09 -13.86 107.79
N ARG A 207 -10.97 -15.03 107.15
CA ARG A 207 -11.49 -16.30 107.68
C ARG A 207 -10.86 -16.64 109.03
N LYS A 208 -9.53 -16.51 109.18
CA LYS A 208 -8.85 -16.73 110.47
C LYS A 208 -9.30 -15.75 111.55
N GLN A 209 -9.56 -14.50 111.18
CA GLN A 209 -10.13 -13.50 112.10
C GLN A 209 -11.56 -13.87 112.51
N VAL A 210 -12.40 -14.30 111.57
CA VAL A 210 -13.77 -14.78 111.84
C VAL A 210 -13.75 -16.04 112.71
N GLU A 211 -12.90 -17.02 112.43
CA GLU A 211 -12.72 -18.23 113.27
C GLU A 211 -12.33 -17.84 114.71
N SER A 212 -11.45 -16.85 114.90
CA SER A 212 -11.09 -16.35 116.23
C SER A 212 -12.25 -15.67 116.97
N LEU A 213 -13.16 -15.04 116.22
CA LEU A 213 -14.33 -14.35 116.75
C LEU A 213 -15.44 -15.35 117.11
N VAL A 214 -15.64 -16.37 116.27
CA VAL A 214 -16.55 -17.50 116.54
C VAL A 214 -16.06 -18.31 117.75
N ALA A 215 -14.76 -18.53 117.90
CA ALA A 215 -14.21 -19.19 119.10
C ALA A 215 -14.49 -18.40 120.39
N LYS A 216 -14.41 -17.07 120.34
CA LYS A 216 -14.80 -16.19 121.46
C LYS A 216 -16.30 -16.26 121.75
N ILE A 217 -17.14 -16.26 120.71
CA ILE A 217 -18.59 -16.39 120.86
C ILE A 217 -18.96 -17.75 121.45
N ALA A 218 -18.32 -18.85 121.03
CA ALA A 218 -18.56 -20.17 121.60
C ALA A 218 -18.23 -20.24 123.10
N GLU A 219 -17.17 -19.54 123.53
CA GLU A 219 -16.78 -19.44 124.94
C GLU A 219 -17.77 -18.58 125.77
N GLU A 220 -18.39 -17.57 125.14
CA GLU A 220 -19.48 -16.78 125.74
C GLU A 220 -20.79 -17.57 125.78
N ASP A 221 -21.11 -18.33 124.73
CA ASP A 221 -22.29 -19.19 124.63
C ASP A 221 -22.24 -20.35 125.63
N GLU A 222 -21.07 -20.94 125.94
CA GLU A 222 -20.96 -21.94 127.01
C GLU A 222 -21.29 -21.37 128.40
N LYS A 223 -20.96 -20.09 128.63
CA LYS A 223 -21.31 -19.39 129.88
C LYS A 223 -22.81 -19.09 129.91
N GLU A 224 -23.40 -18.76 128.76
CA GLU A 224 -24.84 -18.51 128.66
C GLU A 224 -25.68 -19.80 128.70
N ALA A 225 -25.20 -20.92 128.15
CA ALA A 225 -25.87 -22.22 128.16
C ALA A 225 -26.06 -22.76 129.58
N LYS A 226 -25.08 -22.54 130.48
CA LYS A 226 -25.21 -22.83 131.92
C LYS A 226 -26.34 -22.00 132.56
N ALA A 227 -26.50 -20.74 132.16
CA ALA A 227 -27.58 -19.87 132.62
C ALA A 227 -28.96 -20.21 132.00
N ARG A 228 -28.99 -20.77 130.77
CA ARG A 228 -30.24 -21.21 130.11
C ARG A 228 -30.75 -22.54 130.64
N ALA A 229 -29.89 -23.47 131.07
CA ALA A 229 -30.31 -24.75 131.65
C ALA A 229 -31.20 -24.56 132.90
N GLU A 230 -30.91 -23.54 133.71
CA GLU A 230 -31.72 -23.16 134.88
C GLU A 230 -33.10 -22.60 134.49
N LYS A 231 -33.19 -21.88 133.35
CA LYS A 231 -34.45 -21.29 132.83
C LYS A 231 -35.29 -22.26 131.98
N GLN A 232 -34.70 -23.36 131.49
CA GLN A 232 -35.38 -24.35 130.65
C GLN A 232 -36.33 -25.28 131.42
N MET A 233 -36.15 -25.44 132.75
CA MET A 233 -37.13 -26.13 133.59
C MET A 233 -38.45 -25.37 133.69
N GLU A 234 -38.42 -24.04 133.60
CA GLU A 234 -39.61 -23.17 133.67
C GLU A 234 -40.32 -23.02 132.31
N SER A 235 -39.59 -23.15 131.20
CA SER A 235 -40.10 -22.93 129.83
C SER A 235 -40.80 -24.15 129.22
N ARG A 236 -40.68 -25.33 129.85
CA ARG A 236 -41.24 -26.60 129.34
C ARG A 236 -42.77 -26.66 129.39
N VAL A 237 -43.41 -25.76 130.14
CA VAL A 237 -44.88 -25.60 130.21
C VAL A 237 -45.41 -24.68 129.09
N MET A 238 -44.57 -23.85 128.46
CA MET A 238 -44.99 -22.94 127.37
C MET A 238 -45.00 -23.57 125.97
N LEU A 239 -44.27 -24.66 125.74
CA LEU A 239 -44.09 -25.25 124.41
C LEU A 239 -45.31 -26.04 123.90
N GLN A 240 -46.28 -26.39 124.76
CA GLN A 240 -47.54 -27.02 124.32
C GLN A 240 -48.46 -26.07 123.55
N LYS A 241 -48.20 -24.75 123.55
CA LYS A 241 -49.03 -23.75 122.86
C LYS A 241 -48.60 -23.40 121.43
N PHE A 242 -47.39 -23.78 120.99
CA PHE A 242 -46.82 -23.35 119.69
C PHE A 242 -47.12 -24.30 118.51
N MET A 243 -47.55 -25.54 118.77
CA MET A 243 -47.79 -26.52 117.69
C MET A 243 -49.06 -26.27 116.85
N LEU A 244 -49.93 -25.35 117.26
CA LEU A 244 -51.16 -25.01 116.52
C LEU A 244 -50.95 -23.95 115.43
N GLU A 245 -49.81 -23.25 115.42
CA GLU A 245 -49.58 -22.08 114.54
C GLU A 245 -48.90 -22.43 113.20
N GLN A 246 -48.25 -23.60 113.09
CA GLN A 246 -47.44 -23.96 111.91
C GLN A 246 -48.26 -24.46 110.71
N LYS A 247 -49.51 -24.92 110.91
CA LYS A 247 -50.34 -25.48 109.83
C LYS A 247 -50.95 -24.43 108.89
N ALA A 248 -51.03 -23.16 109.30
CA ALA A 248 -51.72 -22.11 108.52
C ALA A 248 -50.84 -21.41 107.47
N ASN A 249 -49.51 -21.59 107.50
CA ASN A 249 -48.59 -20.89 106.59
C ASN A 249 -48.26 -21.69 105.31
N GLN A 250 -48.53 -23.00 105.28
CA GLN A 250 -48.24 -23.86 104.14
C GLN A 250 -49.24 -23.68 102.99
N GLU A 251 -50.51 -23.39 103.30
CA GLU A 251 -51.58 -23.26 102.29
C GLU A 251 -51.51 -21.95 101.47
N LYS A 252 -50.72 -20.95 101.89
CA LYS A 252 -50.60 -19.66 101.18
C LYS A 252 -49.58 -19.67 100.05
N ILE A 253 -48.56 -20.53 100.13
CA ILE A 253 -47.43 -20.53 99.18
C ILE A 253 -47.82 -21.24 97.87
N GLU A 254 -48.63 -22.30 97.94
CA GLU A 254 -49.09 -23.06 96.75
C GLU A 254 -50.05 -22.29 95.83
N ALA A 255 -50.64 -21.18 96.31
CA ALA A 255 -51.57 -20.35 95.54
C ALA A 255 -50.84 -19.32 94.65
N GLU A 256 -49.64 -18.89 95.02
CA GLU A 256 -48.88 -17.86 94.30
C GLU A 256 -48.15 -18.44 93.07
N GLU A 257 -47.67 -19.69 93.13
CA GLU A 257 -46.95 -20.36 92.03
C GLU A 257 -47.84 -20.64 90.80
N LYS A 258 -49.15 -20.83 91.01
CA LYS A 258 -50.10 -21.05 89.89
C LYS A 258 -50.38 -19.77 89.09
N ALA A 259 -50.32 -18.61 89.74
CA ALA A 259 -50.62 -17.32 89.10
C ALA A 259 -49.46 -16.78 88.24
N GLU A 260 -48.22 -17.23 88.50
CA GLU A 260 -47.03 -16.79 87.76
C GLU A 260 -46.83 -17.58 86.45
N ASN A 261 -47.23 -18.85 86.42
CA ASN A 261 -47.18 -19.69 85.23
C ASN A 261 -48.17 -19.25 84.13
N ASP A 262 -49.36 -18.76 84.49
CA ASP A 262 -50.37 -18.30 83.51
C ASP A 262 -49.95 -17.02 82.77
N ARG A 263 -49.08 -16.18 83.37
CA ARG A 263 -48.56 -14.95 82.74
C ARG A 263 -47.46 -15.21 81.72
N ILE A 264 -46.66 -16.26 81.94
CA ILE A 264 -45.57 -16.67 81.03
C ILE A 264 -46.15 -17.24 79.73
N GLU A 265 -47.28 -17.93 79.81
CA GLU A 265 -47.92 -18.55 78.64
C GLU A 265 -48.57 -17.51 77.69
N GLN A 266 -49.08 -16.39 78.22
CA GLN A 266 -49.69 -15.32 77.41
C GLN A 266 -48.65 -14.54 76.61
N TYR A 267 -47.49 -14.24 77.21
CA TYR A 267 -46.39 -13.53 76.52
C TYR A 267 -45.78 -14.35 75.37
N ALA A 268 -45.77 -15.69 75.50
CA ALA A 268 -45.28 -16.59 74.46
C ALA A 268 -46.23 -16.70 73.24
N ARG A 269 -47.52 -16.44 73.40
CA ARG A 269 -48.52 -16.43 72.31
C ARG A 269 -48.43 -15.14 71.49
N ASP A 270 -48.34 -13.99 72.15
CA ASP A 270 -48.24 -12.68 71.47
C ASP A 270 -46.97 -12.52 70.63
N LYS A 271 -45.86 -13.15 71.04
CA LYS A 271 -44.60 -13.13 70.27
C LYS A 271 -44.70 -13.93 68.96
N ARG A 272 -45.34 -15.10 68.98
CA ARG A 272 -45.54 -15.94 67.78
C ARG A 272 -46.47 -15.27 66.76
N GLU A 273 -47.50 -14.58 67.25
CA GLU A 273 -48.45 -13.88 66.38
C GLU A 273 -47.83 -12.64 65.69
N ARG A 274 -46.84 -12.01 66.34
CA ARG A 274 -46.04 -10.92 65.75
C ARG A 274 -45.06 -11.40 64.69
N GLU A 275 -44.39 -12.53 64.94
CA GLU A 275 -43.48 -13.16 63.98
C GLU A 275 -44.25 -13.65 62.73
N GLU A 276 -45.42 -14.26 62.89
CA GLU A 276 -46.28 -14.66 61.75
C GLU A 276 -46.78 -13.48 60.90
N ARG A 277 -47.08 -12.31 61.49
CA ARG A 277 -47.49 -11.12 60.71
C ARG A 277 -46.33 -10.56 59.88
N LEU A 278 -45.13 -10.47 60.46
CA LEU A 278 -43.94 -10.00 59.76
C LEU A 278 -43.55 -10.93 58.61
N GLU A 279 -43.74 -12.24 58.79
CA GLU A 279 -43.45 -13.25 57.77
C GLU A 279 -44.49 -13.23 56.62
N LYS A 280 -45.77 -12.98 56.94
CA LYS A 280 -46.83 -12.76 55.92
C LYS A 280 -46.59 -11.49 55.11
N GLU A 281 -46.23 -10.37 55.73
CA GLU A 281 -45.89 -9.12 55.02
C GLU A 281 -44.65 -9.28 54.12
N ARG A 282 -43.61 -10.00 54.59
CA ARG A 282 -42.44 -10.32 53.75
C ARG A 282 -42.81 -11.17 52.54
N GLN A 283 -43.65 -12.19 52.73
CA GLN A 283 -44.10 -13.06 51.65
C GLN A 283 -44.99 -12.31 50.64
N GLU A 284 -45.81 -11.36 51.08
CA GLU A 284 -46.60 -10.52 50.17
C GLU A 284 -45.71 -9.57 49.34
N GLN A 285 -44.69 -8.97 49.96
CA GLN A 285 -43.70 -8.15 49.24
C GLN A 285 -42.85 -8.96 48.25
N GLU A 286 -42.47 -10.21 48.57
CA GLU A 286 -41.80 -11.08 47.61
C GLU A 286 -42.73 -11.53 46.46
N LYS A 287 -44.02 -11.76 46.73
CA LYS A 287 -45.02 -12.06 45.69
C LYS A 287 -45.25 -10.89 44.75
N GLU A 288 -45.21 -9.65 45.25
CA GLU A 288 -45.28 -8.47 44.39
C GLU A 288 -44.01 -8.27 43.56
N LYS A 289 -42.82 -8.47 44.17
CA LYS A 289 -41.53 -8.39 43.43
C LYS A 289 -41.42 -9.46 42.34
N THR A 290 -41.84 -10.69 42.63
CA THR A 290 -41.87 -11.79 41.65
C THR A 290 -42.91 -11.53 40.56
N ARG A 291 -44.08 -10.95 40.88
CA ARG A 291 -45.08 -10.54 39.88
C ARG A 291 -44.55 -9.45 38.94
N ILE A 292 -43.84 -8.45 39.46
CA ILE A 292 -43.23 -7.37 38.65
C ILE A 292 -42.10 -7.92 37.79
N LEU A 293 -41.25 -8.80 38.33
CA LEU A 293 -40.18 -9.47 37.59
C LEU A 293 -40.75 -10.32 36.44
N ASN A 294 -41.79 -11.12 36.71
CA ASN A 294 -42.45 -11.94 35.70
C ASN A 294 -43.15 -11.09 34.62
N ALA A 295 -43.71 -9.93 34.99
CA ALA A 295 -44.26 -8.98 34.02
C ALA A 295 -43.18 -8.30 33.16
N MET A 296 -41.97 -8.06 33.70
CA MET A 296 -40.83 -7.57 32.92
C MET A 296 -40.25 -8.64 32.00
N LEU A 297 -40.09 -9.88 32.49
CA LEU A 297 -39.63 -11.02 31.69
C LEU A 297 -40.60 -11.31 30.55
N GLY A 298 -41.92 -11.34 30.80
CA GLY A 298 -42.92 -11.52 29.76
C GLY A 298 -42.92 -10.41 28.70
N LYS A 299 -42.66 -9.15 29.08
CA LYS A 299 -42.50 -8.04 28.13
C LYS A 299 -41.21 -8.14 27.32
N MET A 300 -40.13 -8.63 27.92
CA MET A 300 -38.85 -8.83 27.21
C MET A 300 -38.96 -10.01 26.24
N GLU A 301 -39.59 -11.11 26.64
CA GLU A 301 -39.86 -12.27 25.78
C GLU A 301 -40.81 -11.93 24.64
N ALA A 302 -41.85 -11.12 24.87
CA ALA A 302 -42.75 -10.66 23.80
C ALA A 302 -42.00 -9.79 22.77
N LYS A 303 -41.14 -8.86 23.23
CA LYS A 303 -40.30 -8.05 22.33
C LYS A 303 -39.28 -8.89 21.55
N ASN A 304 -38.70 -9.90 22.19
CA ASN A 304 -37.77 -10.80 21.52
C ASN A 304 -38.49 -11.66 20.48
N LYS A 305 -39.69 -12.16 20.79
CA LYS A 305 -40.53 -12.89 19.82
C LYS A 305 -40.96 -12.03 18.65
N GLU A 306 -41.39 -10.79 18.89
CA GLU A 306 -41.72 -9.83 17.82
C GLU A 306 -40.48 -9.52 16.95
N ALA A 307 -39.29 -9.41 17.55
CA ALA A 307 -38.04 -9.21 16.81
C ALA A 307 -37.63 -10.44 15.98
N GLU A 308 -37.78 -11.65 16.54
CA GLU A 308 -37.55 -12.91 15.85
C GLU A 308 -38.54 -13.11 14.68
N GLU A 309 -39.82 -12.78 14.88
CA GLU A 309 -40.84 -12.82 13.82
C GLU A 309 -40.54 -11.81 12.71
N LEU A 310 -40.10 -10.60 13.05
CA LEU A 310 -39.67 -9.60 12.06
C LEU A 310 -38.41 -10.03 11.30
N GLU A 311 -37.46 -10.70 11.96
CA GLU A 311 -36.26 -11.22 11.33
C GLU A 311 -36.58 -12.41 10.41
N LEU A 312 -37.49 -13.30 10.82
CA LEU A 312 -38.02 -14.38 9.99
C LEU A 312 -38.71 -13.83 8.74
N LEU A 313 -39.63 -12.86 8.88
CA LEU A 313 -40.29 -12.19 7.76
C LEU A 313 -39.29 -11.49 6.82
N ARG A 314 -38.23 -10.90 7.36
CA ARG A 314 -37.17 -10.27 6.55
C ARG A 314 -36.35 -11.30 5.78
N ASN A 315 -36.05 -12.44 6.41
CA ASN A 315 -35.34 -13.53 5.76
C ASN A 315 -36.20 -14.18 4.67
N GLU A 316 -37.49 -14.40 4.93
CA GLU A 316 -38.46 -14.90 3.94
C GLU A 316 -38.56 -13.97 2.73
N LEU A 317 -38.69 -12.66 2.96
CA LEU A 317 -38.71 -11.67 1.87
C LEU A 317 -37.41 -11.70 1.04
N HIS A 318 -36.25 -11.82 1.70
CA HIS A 318 -34.96 -11.92 1.00
C HIS A 318 -34.84 -13.21 0.18
N PHE A 319 -35.34 -14.34 0.69
CA PHE A 319 -35.41 -15.59 -0.06
C PHE A 319 -36.35 -15.47 -1.27
N GLU A 320 -37.53 -14.87 -1.13
CA GLU A 320 -38.45 -14.63 -2.23
C GLU A 320 -37.88 -13.69 -3.30
N GLU A 321 -37.16 -12.63 -2.89
CA GLU A 321 -36.46 -11.72 -3.80
C GLU A 321 -35.37 -12.44 -4.59
N LEU A 322 -34.58 -13.30 -3.94
CA LEU A 322 -33.58 -14.13 -4.62
C LEU A 322 -34.20 -15.13 -5.59
N GLU A 323 -35.30 -15.80 -5.22
CA GLU A 323 -36.01 -16.71 -6.10
C GLU A 323 -36.67 -15.99 -7.29
N ALA A 324 -37.20 -14.78 -7.08
CA ALA A 324 -37.73 -13.95 -8.15
C ALA A 324 -36.63 -13.48 -9.11
N GLN A 325 -35.45 -13.13 -8.60
CA GLN A 325 -34.28 -12.81 -9.43
C GLN A 325 -33.78 -14.03 -10.21
N ALA A 326 -33.73 -15.21 -9.58
CA ALA A 326 -33.35 -16.46 -10.24
C ALA A 326 -34.33 -16.81 -11.37
N ARG A 327 -35.64 -16.70 -11.13
CA ARG A 327 -36.68 -16.87 -12.17
C ARG A 327 -36.50 -15.90 -13.34
N ARG A 328 -36.24 -14.62 -13.09
CA ARG A 328 -35.95 -13.64 -14.15
C ARG A 328 -34.70 -13.98 -14.95
N LEU A 329 -33.63 -14.43 -14.28
CA LEU A 329 -32.39 -14.87 -14.93
C LEU A 329 -32.61 -16.10 -15.82
N ASP A 330 -33.38 -17.08 -15.34
CA ASP A 330 -33.71 -18.28 -16.10
C ASP A 330 -34.66 -17.99 -17.26
N GLU A 331 -35.66 -17.11 -17.09
CA GLU A 331 -36.48 -16.60 -18.20
C GLU A 331 -35.64 -15.91 -19.27
N MET A 332 -34.68 -15.07 -18.87
CA MET A 332 -33.76 -14.40 -19.82
C MET A 332 -32.85 -15.40 -20.53
N ARG A 333 -32.37 -16.44 -19.84
CA ARG A 333 -31.59 -17.53 -20.46
C ARG A 333 -32.45 -18.34 -21.45
N MET A 334 -33.71 -18.60 -21.12
CA MET A 334 -34.63 -19.32 -22.00
C MET A 334 -35.02 -18.48 -23.22
N ARG A 335 -35.20 -17.16 -23.06
CA ARG A 335 -35.40 -16.23 -24.18
C ARG A 335 -34.20 -16.20 -25.11
N LYS A 336 -32.98 -16.03 -24.58
CA LYS A 336 -31.75 -16.08 -25.39
C LYS A 336 -31.60 -17.39 -26.15
N LYS A 337 -31.88 -18.54 -25.51
CA LYS A 337 -31.86 -19.85 -26.19
C LYS A 337 -32.89 -19.96 -27.32
N LEU A 338 -34.03 -19.30 -27.21
CA LEU A 338 -35.04 -19.25 -28.28
C LEU A 338 -34.60 -18.31 -29.40
N GLU A 339 -34.09 -17.13 -29.07
CA GLU A 339 -33.51 -16.16 -30.02
C GLU A 339 -32.36 -16.79 -30.81
N ASP A 340 -31.38 -17.41 -30.14
CA ASP A 340 -30.25 -18.11 -30.77
C ASP A 340 -30.73 -19.23 -31.72
N ARG A 341 -31.82 -19.94 -31.36
CA ARG A 341 -32.40 -21.01 -32.19
C ARG A 341 -33.13 -20.46 -33.41
N GLU A 342 -33.79 -19.31 -33.30
CA GLU A 342 -34.42 -18.62 -34.42
C GLU A 342 -33.38 -17.99 -35.35
N GLU A 343 -32.34 -17.38 -34.80
CA GLU A 343 -31.20 -16.85 -35.57
C GLU A 343 -30.49 -17.97 -36.33
N MET A 344 -30.26 -19.13 -35.72
CA MET A 344 -29.66 -20.29 -36.40
C MET A 344 -30.53 -20.79 -37.56
N LYS A 345 -31.86 -20.84 -37.38
CA LYS A 345 -32.81 -21.19 -38.47
C LYS A 345 -32.79 -20.15 -39.60
N ASN A 346 -32.79 -18.87 -39.25
CA ASN A 346 -32.77 -17.77 -40.23
C ASN A 346 -31.46 -17.74 -41.01
N ALA A 347 -30.32 -17.96 -40.34
CA ALA A 347 -29.01 -18.08 -40.98
C ALA A 347 -28.94 -19.27 -41.95
N TYR A 348 -29.50 -20.42 -41.57
CA TYR A 348 -29.60 -21.58 -42.46
C TYR A 348 -30.48 -21.30 -43.69
N LEU A 349 -31.64 -20.64 -43.52
CA LEU A 349 -32.50 -20.26 -44.63
C LEU A 349 -31.83 -19.26 -45.58
N LEU A 350 -31.11 -18.26 -45.04
CA LEU A 350 -30.34 -17.31 -45.84
C LEU A 350 -29.19 -17.99 -46.60
N GLN A 351 -28.48 -18.91 -45.96
CA GLN A 351 -27.41 -19.69 -46.59
C GLN A 351 -27.96 -20.55 -47.75
N MET A 352 -29.11 -21.19 -47.56
CA MET A 352 -29.76 -21.99 -48.61
C MET A 352 -30.21 -21.13 -49.79
N ARG A 353 -30.86 -19.98 -49.54
CA ARG A 353 -31.23 -19.02 -50.60
C ARG A 353 -30.02 -18.50 -51.37
N ALA A 354 -28.94 -18.12 -50.67
CA ALA A 354 -27.71 -17.67 -51.30
C ALA A 354 -27.03 -18.77 -52.12
N LYS A 355 -27.15 -20.04 -51.71
CA LYS A 355 -26.64 -21.20 -52.46
C LYS A 355 -27.48 -21.45 -53.72
N GLU A 356 -28.81 -21.35 -53.62
CA GLU A 356 -29.73 -21.49 -54.76
C GLU A 356 -29.51 -20.38 -55.80
N GLU A 357 -29.38 -19.12 -55.37
CA GLU A 357 -29.08 -17.99 -56.27
C GLU A 357 -27.73 -18.15 -56.98
N LYS A 358 -26.70 -18.65 -56.28
CA LYS A 358 -25.40 -18.94 -56.90
C LYS A 358 -25.50 -20.05 -57.94
N MET A 359 -26.27 -21.11 -57.68
CA MET A 359 -26.46 -22.20 -58.64
C MET A 359 -27.26 -21.76 -59.86
N LEU A 360 -28.25 -20.87 -59.69
CA LEU A 360 -29.01 -20.27 -60.79
C LEU A 360 -28.10 -19.39 -61.68
N ARG A 361 -27.30 -18.51 -61.08
CA ARG A 361 -26.34 -17.67 -61.83
C ARG A 361 -25.30 -18.52 -62.56
N ALA A 362 -24.75 -19.55 -61.91
CA ALA A 362 -23.81 -20.46 -62.55
C ALA A 362 -24.43 -21.19 -63.76
N ARG A 363 -25.70 -21.61 -63.68
CA ARG A 363 -26.42 -22.23 -64.81
C ARG A 363 -26.68 -21.25 -65.94
N GLU A 364 -27.03 -19.99 -65.63
CA GLU A 364 -27.22 -18.94 -66.63
C GLU A 364 -25.92 -18.60 -67.35
N ASP A 365 -24.80 -18.55 -66.63
CA ASP A 365 -23.48 -18.28 -67.18
C ASP A 365 -22.96 -19.47 -68.01
N GLU A 366 -23.20 -20.72 -67.56
CA GLU A 366 -22.91 -21.92 -68.35
C GLU A 366 -23.72 -21.99 -69.65
N ALA A 367 -25.00 -21.57 -69.62
CA ALA A 367 -25.84 -21.53 -70.81
C ALA A 367 -25.35 -20.50 -71.83
N LYS A 368 -24.99 -19.28 -71.36
CA LYS A 368 -24.40 -18.24 -72.22
C LYS A 368 -23.06 -18.68 -72.82
N MET A 369 -22.20 -19.32 -72.03
CA MET A 369 -20.91 -19.83 -72.50
C MET A 369 -21.10 -20.94 -73.55
N ARG A 370 -22.11 -21.81 -73.39
CA ARG A 370 -22.45 -22.87 -74.35
C ARG A 370 -23.00 -22.31 -75.66
N GLU A 371 -23.81 -21.25 -75.61
CA GLU A 371 -24.29 -20.55 -76.80
C GLU A 371 -23.18 -19.82 -77.55
N GLU A 372 -22.23 -19.19 -76.85
CA GLU A 372 -21.08 -18.52 -77.45
C GLU A 372 -20.11 -19.52 -78.11
N LEU A 373 -19.90 -20.69 -77.51
CA LEU A 373 -19.11 -21.77 -78.09
C LEU A 373 -19.76 -22.37 -79.34
N MET A 374 -21.09 -22.58 -79.33
CA MET A 374 -21.83 -23.08 -80.51
C MET A 374 -21.83 -22.08 -81.67
N LYS A 375 -21.85 -20.76 -81.39
CA LYS A 375 -21.72 -19.72 -82.42
C LYS A 375 -20.32 -19.72 -83.05
N LYS A 376 -19.26 -19.88 -82.24
CA LYS A 376 -17.88 -19.96 -82.74
C LYS A 376 -17.64 -21.18 -83.64
N PHE A 377 -18.14 -22.36 -83.25
CA PHE A 377 -18.00 -23.56 -84.09
C PHE A 377 -18.78 -23.46 -85.42
N ALA A 378 -19.94 -22.80 -85.44
CA ALA A 378 -20.70 -22.55 -86.67
C ALA A 378 -20.05 -21.50 -87.59
N GLU A 379 -19.28 -20.56 -87.02
CA GLU A 379 -18.50 -19.56 -87.76
C GLU A 379 -17.23 -20.18 -88.37
N ASP A 380 -16.60 -21.13 -87.67
CA ASP A 380 -15.41 -21.84 -88.14
C ASP A 380 -15.73 -22.90 -89.23
N ASP A 381 -16.87 -23.60 -89.14
CA ASP A 381 -17.31 -24.56 -90.19
C ASP A 381 -17.67 -23.90 -91.53
N ARG A 382 -18.01 -22.59 -91.53
CA ARG A 382 -18.32 -21.82 -92.75
C ARG A 382 -17.07 -21.31 -93.48
N LEU A 383 -15.93 -21.25 -92.80
CA LEU A 383 -14.68 -20.65 -93.30
C LEU A 383 -13.68 -21.68 -93.85
N GLU A 384 -13.94 -22.98 -93.67
CA GLU A 384 -13.02 -24.06 -94.09
C GLU A 384 -13.17 -24.53 -95.55
N GLN A 385 -14.17 -24.09 -96.32
CA GLN A 385 -14.38 -24.59 -97.70
C GLN A 385 -13.65 -23.84 -98.83
N LEU A 386 -12.76 -22.87 -98.57
CA LEU A 386 -12.25 -22.00 -99.65
C LEU A 386 -10.78 -21.56 -99.62
N ASN A 387 -9.82 -22.30 -99.03
CA ASN A 387 -8.40 -21.92 -99.14
C ASN A 387 -7.38 -23.08 -98.97
N GLU A 388 -7.39 -24.06 -99.87
CA GLU A 388 -6.49 -25.21 -99.78
C GLU A 388 -5.04 -24.93 -100.28
N HIS A 389 -4.80 -23.82 -100.99
CA HIS A 389 -3.44 -23.45 -101.44
C HIS A 389 -2.71 -22.46 -100.52
N LYS A 390 -3.40 -21.79 -99.58
CA LYS A 390 -2.79 -21.01 -98.48
C LYS A 390 -2.43 -21.90 -97.27
N ARG A 391 -2.93 -23.14 -97.20
CA ARG A 391 -2.66 -24.11 -96.12
C ARG A 391 -1.17 -24.44 -95.98
N ARG A 392 -0.39 -24.58 -97.07
CA ARG A 392 1.03 -24.98 -96.95
C ARG A 392 1.94 -23.88 -96.37
N LEU A 393 1.74 -22.62 -96.78
CA LEU A 393 2.53 -21.49 -96.26
C LEU A 393 2.12 -21.12 -94.82
N LYS A 394 0.81 -21.15 -94.53
CA LYS A 394 0.29 -20.90 -93.17
C LYS A 394 0.60 -22.03 -92.20
N VAL A 395 0.64 -23.30 -92.62
CA VAL A 395 1.02 -24.42 -91.73
C VAL A 395 2.50 -24.33 -91.33
N GLU A 396 3.40 -23.90 -92.22
CA GLU A 396 4.79 -23.62 -91.79
C GLU A 396 4.90 -22.41 -90.87
N GLN A 397 4.13 -21.34 -91.12
CA GLN A 397 4.09 -20.18 -90.24
C GLN A 397 3.48 -20.51 -88.87
N HIS A 398 2.37 -21.26 -88.82
CA HIS A 398 1.75 -21.75 -87.60
C HIS A 398 2.58 -22.80 -86.88
N LYS A 399 3.37 -23.63 -87.59
CA LYS A 399 4.37 -24.51 -86.96
C LYS A 399 5.49 -23.71 -86.32
N ARG A 400 6.06 -22.72 -87.01
CA ARG A 400 7.07 -21.81 -86.44
C ARG A 400 6.51 -20.97 -85.29
N GLU A 401 5.26 -20.54 -85.36
CA GLU A 401 4.58 -19.84 -84.28
C GLU A 401 4.23 -20.77 -83.11
N ALA A 402 3.84 -22.02 -83.36
CA ALA A 402 3.62 -23.01 -82.32
C ALA A 402 4.93 -23.42 -81.64
N ASP A 403 6.02 -23.60 -82.40
CA ASP A 403 7.35 -23.86 -81.87
C ASP A 403 7.86 -22.66 -81.05
N ARG A 404 7.67 -21.43 -81.54
CA ARG A 404 7.94 -20.21 -80.76
C ARG A 404 7.08 -20.13 -79.50
N LEU A 405 5.79 -20.47 -79.56
CA LEU A 405 4.93 -20.49 -78.37
C LEU A 405 5.31 -21.60 -77.38
N MET A 406 5.85 -22.72 -77.86
CA MET A 406 6.37 -23.81 -77.04
C MET A 406 7.72 -23.45 -76.41
N GLU A 407 8.62 -22.79 -77.15
CA GLU A 407 9.87 -22.22 -76.64
C GLU A 407 9.59 -21.13 -75.60
N LEU A 408 8.67 -20.20 -75.89
CA LEU A 408 8.28 -19.14 -74.98
C LEU A 408 7.58 -19.71 -73.73
N ARG A 409 6.77 -20.77 -73.87
CA ARG A 409 6.20 -21.50 -72.72
C ARG A 409 7.27 -22.20 -71.88
N ARG A 410 8.30 -22.77 -72.53
CA ARG A 410 9.43 -23.41 -71.84
C ARG A 410 10.29 -22.38 -71.11
N GLU A 411 10.60 -21.26 -71.74
CA GLU A 411 11.30 -20.12 -71.13
C GLU A 411 10.51 -19.56 -69.95
N MET A 412 9.18 -19.39 -70.09
CA MET A 412 8.32 -18.95 -69.00
C MET A 412 8.27 -19.95 -67.84
N TYR A 413 8.29 -21.26 -68.12
CA TYR A 413 8.35 -22.31 -67.09
C TYR A 413 9.72 -22.36 -66.40
N GLU A 414 10.81 -22.23 -67.14
CA GLU A 414 12.17 -22.17 -66.59
C GLU A 414 12.39 -20.91 -65.75
N LEU A 415 11.84 -19.77 -66.20
CA LEU A 415 11.86 -18.51 -65.46
C LEU A 415 10.97 -18.56 -64.21
N ALA A 416 9.81 -19.23 -64.26
CA ALA A 416 8.98 -19.48 -63.08
C ALA A 416 9.71 -20.37 -62.06
N ARG A 417 10.34 -21.47 -62.51
CA ARG A 417 11.15 -22.35 -61.64
C ARG A 417 12.42 -21.70 -61.10
N ALA A 418 13.01 -20.77 -61.84
CA ALA A 418 14.13 -19.97 -61.34
C ALA A 418 13.65 -19.03 -60.23
N LYS A 419 12.54 -18.32 -60.44
CA LYS A 419 11.90 -17.48 -59.43
C LYS A 419 11.50 -18.25 -58.17
N GLU A 420 10.87 -19.42 -58.32
CA GLU A 420 10.52 -20.28 -57.17
C GLU A 420 11.76 -20.68 -56.35
N ARG A 421 12.87 -21.03 -57.02
CA ARG A 421 14.13 -21.35 -56.32
C ARG A 421 14.74 -20.13 -55.63
N ASP A 422 14.68 -18.97 -56.25
CA ASP A 422 15.17 -17.72 -55.67
C ASP A 422 14.32 -17.30 -54.46
N ASP A 423 12.99 -17.46 -54.55
CA ASP A 423 12.04 -17.20 -53.47
C ASP A 423 12.26 -18.16 -52.30
N GLU A 424 12.43 -19.47 -52.56
CA GLU A 424 12.78 -20.46 -51.54
C GLU A 424 14.12 -20.15 -50.87
N ALA A 425 15.13 -19.76 -51.65
CA ALA A 425 16.44 -19.38 -51.12
C ALA A 425 16.37 -18.09 -50.27
N ALA A 426 15.52 -17.13 -50.65
CA ALA A 426 15.27 -15.92 -49.87
C ALA A 426 14.57 -16.24 -48.54
N LEU A 427 13.51 -17.07 -48.58
CA LEU A 427 12.80 -17.52 -47.39
C LEU A 427 13.74 -18.24 -46.41
N ARG A 428 14.60 -19.16 -46.89
CA ARG A 428 15.60 -19.83 -46.05
C ARG A 428 16.56 -18.85 -45.37
N LYS A 429 17.08 -17.87 -46.13
CA LYS A 429 17.97 -16.84 -45.55
C LYS A 429 17.26 -16.01 -44.49
N ASP A 430 15.98 -15.70 -44.68
CA ASP A 430 15.20 -14.92 -43.71
C ASP A 430 14.84 -15.75 -42.47
N GLU A 431 14.57 -17.04 -42.62
CA GLU A 431 14.46 -17.98 -41.50
C GLU A 431 15.76 -18.11 -40.70
N ASP A 432 16.90 -18.23 -41.38
CA ASP A 432 18.21 -18.32 -40.72
C ASP A 432 18.52 -17.05 -39.93
N LYS A 433 18.29 -15.86 -40.51
CA LYS A 433 18.39 -14.57 -39.79
C LYS A 433 17.47 -14.53 -38.58
N ARG A 434 16.23 -15.02 -38.72
CA ARG A 434 15.25 -15.09 -37.63
C ARG A 434 15.76 -15.98 -36.49
N ARG A 435 16.33 -17.13 -36.80
CA ARG A 435 16.91 -18.06 -35.81
C ARG A 435 18.07 -17.42 -35.05
N ILE A 436 18.99 -16.74 -35.75
CA ILE A 436 20.11 -16.03 -35.10
C ILE A 436 19.59 -14.99 -34.10
N ILE A 437 18.60 -14.18 -34.50
CA ILE A 437 18.01 -13.16 -33.61
C ILE A 437 17.36 -13.81 -32.38
N ILE A 438 16.67 -14.94 -32.57
CA ILE A 438 16.04 -15.69 -31.47
C ILE A 438 17.09 -16.24 -30.51
N GLU A 439 18.17 -16.85 -31.00
CA GLU A 439 19.25 -17.39 -30.18
C GLU A 439 20.00 -16.30 -29.40
N GLU A 440 20.27 -15.16 -30.03
CA GLU A 440 20.90 -14.01 -29.38
C GLU A 440 20.05 -13.47 -28.21
N GLU A 441 18.74 -13.31 -28.43
CA GLU A 441 17.81 -12.83 -27.40
C GLU A 441 17.56 -13.89 -26.32
N ARG A 442 17.55 -15.18 -26.67
CA ARG A 442 17.52 -16.30 -25.72
C ARG A 442 18.73 -16.24 -24.78
N ARG A 443 19.96 -16.13 -25.33
CA ARG A 443 21.19 -15.97 -24.54
C ARG A 443 21.22 -14.68 -23.73
N ARG A 444 20.60 -13.61 -24.20
CA ARG A 444 20.46 -12.36 -23.47
C ARG A 444 19.55 -12.52 -22.24
N LEU A 445 18.35 -13.08 -22.42
CA LEU A 445 17.40 -13.34 -21.33
C LEU A 445 18.00 -14.26 -20.25
N LEU A 446 18.74 -15.29 -20.66
CA LEU A 446 19.45 -16.17 -19.74
C LEU A 446 20.57 -15.43 -18.98
N ARG A 447 21.33 -14.55 -19.63
CA ARG A 447 22.35 -13.73 -18.94
C ARG A 447 21.74 -12.78 -17.90
N GLU A 448 20.67 -12.08 -18.27
CA GLU A 448 20.03 -11.06 -17.43
C GLU A 448 19.30 -11.69 -16.24
N HIS A 449 18.60 -12.81 -16.42
CA HIS A 449 17.73 -13.40 -15.38
C HIS A 449 18.23 -14.73 -14.84
N GLY A 450 18.93 -15.52 -15.64
CA GLY A 450 19.35 -16.87 -15.25
C GLY A 450 20.35 -16.88 -14.09
N ARG A 451 21.22 -15.85 -13.96
CA ARG A 451 22.20 -15.77 -12.86
C ARG A 451 21.56 -15.58 -11.48
N GLU A 452 20.52 -14.77 -11.37
CA GLU A 452 19.83 -14.55 -10.10
C GLU A 452 18.87 -15.69 -9.73
N LEU A 453 18.41 -16.42 -10.75
CA LEU A 453 17.36 -17.43 -10.62
C LEU A 453 17.91 -18.85 -10.63
N LYS A 454 19.23 -19.06 -10.63
CA LYS A 454 19.89 -20.38 -10.75
C LYS A 454 19.24 -21.51 -9.92
N LYS A 455 18.85 -21.21 -8.68
CA LYS A 455 18.25 -22.18 -7.73
C LYS A 455 16.75 -22.43 -7.94
N PHE A 456 16.09 -21.61 -8.76
CA PHE A 456 14.63 -21.58 -8.95
C PHE A 456 14.20 -21.82 -10.40
N LEU A 457 15.12 -22.15 -11.31
CA LEU A 457 14.82 -22.42 -12.72
C LEU A 457 14.00 -23.71 -12.87
N PRO A 458 12.85 -23.67 -13.58
CA PRO A 458 12.07 -24.86 -13.93
C PRO A 458 12.84 -25.83 -14.84
N LYS A 459 12.38 -27.08 -14.88
CA LYS A 459 12.89 -28.09 -15.82
C LYS A 459 12.72 -27.60 -17.27
N HIS A 460 13.66 -27.96 -18.15
CA HIS A 460 13.68 -27.57 -19.57
C HIS A 460 13.82 -26.06 -19.84
N THR A 461 14.35 -25.27 -18.89
CA THR A 461 14.70 -23.87 -19.17
C THR A 461 15.98 -23.73 -20.01
N LEU A 462 16.85 -24.74 -19.98
CA LEU A 462 18.09 -24.82 -20.76
C LEU A 462 17.93 -25.88 -21.85
N GLU A 463 18.27 -25.52 -23.09
CA GLU A 463 18.17 -26.41 -24.26
C GLU A 463 19.55 -26.90 -24.71
N SER A 464 20.58 -26.06 -24.61
CA SER A 464 21.96 -26.41 -24.98
C SER A 464 22.88 -26.54 -23.76
N VAL A 465 23.92 -27.36 -23.91
CA VAL A 465 25.05 -27.46 -22.96
C VAL A 465 25.76 -26.11 -22.80
N GLU A 466 25.80 -25.29 -23.85
CA GLU A 466 26.33 -23.93 -23.79
C GLU A 466 25.53 -23.03 -22.84
N ASP A 467 24.20 -23.19 -22.78
CA ASP A 467 23.36 -22.43 -21.85
C ASP A 467 23.62 -22.83 -20.40
N TYR A 468 23.91 -24.11 -20.18
CA TYR A 468 24.34 -24.61 -18.89
C TYR A 468 25.68 -23.98 -18.47
N HIS A 469 26.68 -23.96 -19.35
CA HIS A 469 27.94 -23.28 -19.07
C HIS A 469 27.76 -21.77 -18.87
N LEU A 470 26.88 -21.11 -19.60
CA LEU A 470 26.62 -19.68 -19.46
C LEU A 470 26.10 -19.30 -18.05
N LEU A 471 25.35 -20.20 -17.41
CA LEU A 471 24.75 -19.97 -16.10
C LEU A 471 25.54 -20.60 -14.95
N PHE A 472 26.15 -21.75 -15.18
CA PHE A 472 26.76 -22.59 -14.14
C PHE A 472 28.27 -22.75 -14.31
N SER A 473 28.90 -22.20 -15.36
CA SER A 473 30.36 -22.04 -15.29
C SER A 473 30.66 -21.07 -14.16
N GLU A 474 31.46 -21.55 -13.22
CA GLU A 474 32.10 -20.73 -12.23
C GLU A 474 32.98 -19.74 -13.01
N ALA A 475 32.71 -18.45 -12.84
CA ALA A 475 33.82 -17.53 -12.92
C ALA A 475 34.66 -17.86 -11.69
N ASP A 476 35.80 -18.48 -11.92
CA ASP A 476 36.90 -18.52 -10.95
C ASP A 476 37.15 -17.12 -10.35
#